data_AF-A0A060HNP0-F1
#
_entry.id   AF-A0A060HNP0-F1
#
_cell.length_a   1.000
_cell.length_b   1.000
_cell.length_c   1.000
_cell.angle_alpha   90.00
_cell.angle_beta   90.00
_cell.angle_gamma   90.00
#
_symmetry.space_group_name_H-M   'P 1'
#
loop_
_entity.id
_entity.type
_entity.pdbx_description
1 polymer ?
#
loop_
_entity_poly.entity_id
_entity_poly.type
_entity_poly.pdbx_seq_one_letter_code
_entity_poly.pdbx_strand_id
1 'polypeptide(L)'
;MTAAAAYTILEERKDMLVLILNGKVQTVPLTPYTEVKYKHFNGNRIAYRFNEEMEVQETYDDGIFNCSYKTAQMQIRKRDAIAEAILQHYRCGSTSTYERLFQLEYTDRNCIELLKFMLAGYRQRLRFEEKSNDEAIHIDGSFKVDRHGNAYVRDGHEYRRICIVVQGSLSETGVETPIGRIPLDETALTILAKTIFLLNPKLEDEVFRSQVPSQILAALEQSRGKAVSASP
;
A
#
# COMPACT_ATOMS: atom_id res chain seq x y z
N MET A 1 27.05 24.91 -1.57
CA MET A 1 27.12 24.94 -3.04
C MET A 1 27.62 23.59 -3.51
N THR A 2 26.73 22.69 -3.92
CA THR A 2 27.09 21.40 -4.51
C THR A 2 27.55 21.65 -5.95
N ALA A 3 28.73 21.15 -6.31
CA ALA A 3 29.21 21.20 -7.69
C ALA A 3 28.18 20.50 -8.58
N ALA A 4 27.64 21.22 -9.57
CA ALA A 4 26.77 20.63 -10.57
C ALA A 4 27.54 19.51 -11.28
N ALA A 5 26.92 18.35 -11.46
CA ALA A 5 27.54 17.29 -12.25
C ALA A 5 27.74 17.84 -13.68
N ALA A 6 29.00 17.98 -14.10
CA ALA A 6 29.30 18.43 -15.45
C ALA A 6 28.89 17.32 -16.42
N TYR A 7 27.78 17.54 -17.13
CA TYR A 7 27.33 16.66 -18.19
C TYR A 7 27.05 17.44 -19.48
N THR A 8 27.07 16.75 -20.61
CA THR A 8 26.70 17.31 -21.90
C THR A 8 26.06 16.22 -22.73
N ILE A 9 24.84 16.46 -23.22
CA ILE A 9 24.18 15.55 -24.17
C ILE A 9 24.88 15.73 -25.52
N LEU A 10 25.46 14.65 -26.04
CA LEU A 10 26.14 14.63 -27.34
C LEU A 10 25.17 14.24 -28.45
N GLU A 11 24.34 13.24 -28.19
CA GLU A 11 23.44 12.67 -29.19
C GLU A 11 22.21 12.08 -28.49
N GLU A 12 21.03 12.30 -29.07
CA GLU A 12 19.80 11.60 -28.69
C GLU A 12 19.44 10.62 -29.80
N ARG A 13 19.28 9.35 -29.41
CA ARG A 13 18.83 8.27 -30.27
C ARG A 13 17.45 7.80 -29.81
N LYS A 14 16.84 6.91 -30.59
CA LYS A 14 15.48 6.41 -30.35
C LYS A 14 15.23 5.89 -28.92
N ASP A 15 16.22 5.20 -28.34
CA ASP A 15 16.10 4.47 -27.07
C ASP A 15 17.23 4.80 -26.08
N MET A 16 18.10 5.76 -26.39
CA MET A 16 19.26 6.08 -25.58
C MET A 16 19.73 7.53 -25.74
N LEU A 17 20.35 8.06 -24.68
CA LEU A 17 21.12 9.30 -24.71
C LEU A 17 22.60 8.96 -24.66
N VAL A 18 23.38 9.58 -25.56
CA VAL A 18 24.84 9.60 -25.50
C VAL A 18 25.24 10.91 -24.83
N LEU A 19 25.96 10.83 -23.71
CA LEU A 19 26.31 11.98 -22.91
C LEU A 19 27.75 11.89 -22.39
N ILE A 20 28.39 13.04 -22.18
CA ILE A 20 29.59 13.13 -21.35
C ILE A 20 29.11 13.28 -19.92
N LEU A 21 29.55 12.41 -19.02
CA LEU A 21 29.32 12.52 -17.58
C LEU A 21 30.66 12.43 -16.87
N ASN A 22 31.02 13.45 -16.10
CA ASN A 22 32.31 13.51 -15.39
C ASN A 22 33.51 13.25 -16.33
N GLY A 23 33.47 13.83 -17.52
CA GLY A 23 34.53 13.72 -18.53
C GLY A 23 34.58 12.39 -19.29
N LYS A 24 33.64 11.47 -19.07
CA LYS A 24 33.56 10.18 -19.77
C LYS A 24 32.31 10.12 -20.64
N VAL A 25 32.47 9.63 -21.87
CA VAL A 25 31.31 9.30 -22.73
C VAL A 25 30.58 8.10 -22.12
N GLN A 26 29.29 8.24 -21.94
CA GLN A 26 28.38 7.23 -21.43
C GLN A 26 27.11 7.18 -22.28
N THR A 27 26.49 6.01 -22.27
CA THR A 27 25.19 5.78 -22.89
C THR A 27 24.20 5.39 -21.82
N VAL A 28 23.08 6.11 -21.73
CA VAL A 28 21.99 5.79 -20.79
C VAL A 28 20.72 5.47 -21.57
N PRO A 29 19.89 4.51 -21.13
CA PRO A 29 18.59 4.26 -21.73
C PRO A 29 17.71 5.51 -21.67
N LEU A 30 16.96 5.80 -22.72
CA LEU A 30 16.00 6.90 -22.74
C LEU A 30 14.71 6.48 -22.03
N THR A 31 14.70 6.61 -20.71
CA THR A 31 13.51 6.43 -19.86
C THR A 31 12.95 7.77 -19.39
N PRO A 32 11.70 7.84 -18.90
CA PRO A 32 11.14 9.06 -18.30
C PRO A 32 12.07 9.68 -17.26
N TYR A 33 12.67 8.84 -16.40
CA TYR A 33 13.62 9.31 -15.40
C TYR A 33 14.85 9.98 -16.02
N THR A 34 15.49 9.36 -17.00
CA THR A 34 16.68 9.94 -17.66
C THR A 34 16.35 11.20 -18.46
N GLU A 35 15.15 11.27 -19.06
CA GLU A 35 14.65 12.47 -19.74
C GLU A 35 14.54 13.63 -18.74
N VAL A 36 13.87 13.42 -17.60
CA VAL A 36 13.76 14.43 -16.55
C VAL A 36 15.15 14.81 -16.01
N LYS A 37 15.97 13.84 -15.64
CA LYS A 37 17.30 14.04 -15.04
C LYS A 37 18.20 14.88 -15.94
N TYR A 38 18.34 14.50 -17.21
CA TYR A 38 19.33 15.10 -18.10
C TYR A 38 18.78 16.22 -18.98
N LYS A 39 17.48 16.27 -19.30
CA LYS A 39 16.92 17.35 -20.11
C LYS A 39 16.35 18.50 -19.28
N HIS A 40 15.80 18.20 -18.10
CA HIS A 40 15.14 19.22 -17.27
C HIS A 40 15.96 19.63 -16.04
N PHE A 41 16.76 18.72 -15.49
CA PHE A 41 17.50 18.95 -14.23
C PHE A 41 19.03 19.01 -14.40
N ASN A 42 19.50 19.01 -15.63
CA ASN A 42 20.92 19.16 -15.93
C ASN A 42 21.82 18.14 -15.24
N GLY A 43 21.38 16.88 -15.16
CA GLY A 43 22.12 15.79 -14.49
C GLY A 43 22.14 15.90 -12.96
N ASN A 44 21.58 16.97 -12.38
CA ASN A 44 21.53 17.17 -10.93
C ASN A 44 20.40 16.36 -10.31
N ARG A 45 20.40 16.25 -8.97
CA ARG A 45 19.27 15.69 -8.22
C ARG A 45 17.98 16.41 -8.58
N ILE A 46 16.94 15.64 -8.85
CA ILE A 46 15.62 16.16 -9.19
C ILE A 46 14.96 16.70 -7.92
N ALA A 47 14.58 17.97 -7.94
CA ALA A 47 13.77 18.61 -6.90
C ALA A 47 12.64 19.36 -7.59
N TYR A 48 11.41 18.85 -7.47
CA TYR A 48 10.27 19.34 -8.23
C TYR A 48 9.08 19.58 -7.31
N ARG A 49 8.47 20.76 -7.44
CA ARG A 49 7.23 21.14 -6.76
C ARG A 49 6.11 21.17 -7.78
N PHE A 50 5.11 20.32 -7.59
CA PHE A 50 3.90 20.31 -8.43
C PHE A 50 2.99 21.48 -8.02
N ASN A 51 2.78 21.66 -6.72
CA ASN A 51 2.02 22.77 -6.13
C ASN A 51 2.41 22.95 -4.65
N GLU A 52 1.61 23.70 -3.88
CA GLU A 52 1.86 23.97 -2.46
C GLU A 52 1.84 22.70 -1.58
N GLU A 53 1.07 21.69 -1.98
CA GLU A 53 0.86 20.45 -1.21
C GLU A 53 1.69 19.27 -1.72
N MET A 54 2.34 19.38 -2.88
CA MET A 54 2.94 18.24 -3.58
C MET A 54 4.35 18.56 -4.07
N GLU A 55 5.33 17.82 -3.56
CA GLU A 55 6.71 17.94 -4.01
C GLU A 55 7.43 16.60 -3.99
N VAL A 56 8.48 16.51 -4.80
CA VAL A 56 9.39 15.37 -4.83
C VAL A 56 10.83 15.87 -4.80
N GLN A 57 11.66 15.16 -4.05
CA GLN A 57 13.09 15.41 -4.01
C GLN A 57 13.82 14.07 -4.07
N GLU A 58 14.55 13.86 -5.14
CA GLU A 58 15.46 12.73 -5.28
C GLU A 58 16.50 12.74 -4.15
N THR A 59 16.80 11.59 -3.55
CA THR A 59 17.82 11.45 -2.49
C THR A 59 19.23 11.50 -3.09
N TYR A 60 20.25 11.18 -2.30
CA TYR A 60 21.61 10.99 -2.84
C TYR A 60 21.76 9.66 -3.61
N ASP A 61 20.81 8.74 -3.43
CA ASP A 61 20.74 7.51 -4.19
C ASP A 61 19.82 7.73 -5.39
N ASP A 62 20.37 7.67 -6.60
CA ASP A 62 19.63 7.92 -7.83
C ASP A 62 18.39 7.01 -7.93
N GLY A 63 17.25 7.62 -8.23
CA GLY A 63 15.98 6.91 -8.39
C GLY A 63 15.20 6.63 -7.09
N ILE A 64 15.68 7.09 -5.92
CA ILE A 64 14.90 7.13 -4.68
C ILE A 64 14.44 8.56 -4.44
N PHE A 65 13.16 8.77 -4.14
CA PHE A 65 12.60 10.11 -3.95
C PHE A 65 11.91 10.24 -2.61
N ASN A 66 12.27 11.28 -1.85
CA ASN A 66 11.44 11.79 -0.78
C ASN A 66 10.25 12.51 -1.42
N CYS A 67 9.05 11.97 -1.23
CA CYS A 67 7.81 12.48 -1.80
C CYS A 67 6.96 13.05 -0.68
N SER A 68 6.33 14.21 -0.91
CA SER A 68 5.32 14.79 -0.03
C SER A 68 4.00 14.98 -0.76
N TYR A 69 2.91 14.72 -0.04
CA TYR A 69 1.57 15.06 -0.48
C TYR A 69 0.75 15.48 0.75
N LYS A 70 0.26 16.72 0.76
CA LYS A 70 -0.38 17.37 1.90
C LYS A 70 0.50 17.30 3.12
N THR A 71 0.10 16.54 4.14
CA THR A 71 0.82 16.41 5.40
C THR A 71 1.62 15.10 5.51
N ALA A 72 1.52 14.22 4.51
CA ALA A 72 2.23 12.94 4.50
C ALA A 72 3.54 13.02 3.71
N GLN A 73 4.53 12.24 4.15
CA GLN A 73 5.81 12.10 3.49
C GLN A 73 6.22 10.63 3.44
N MET A 74 6.80 10.20 2.32
CA MET A 74 7.36 8.86 2.20
C MET A 74 8.45 8.78 1.12
N GLN A 75 9.31 7.76 1.21
CA GLN A 75 10.29 7.48 0.17
C GLN A 75 9.72 6.56 -0.91
N ILE A 76 9.58 7.00 -2.15
CA ILE A 76 9.10 6.18 -3.27
C ILE A 76 10.29 5.80 -4.16
N ARG A 77 10.41 4.50 -4.48
CA ARG A 77 11.53 3.92 -5.27
C ARG A 77 11.13 3.62 -6.73
N LYS A 78 10.07 4.25 -7.22
CA LYS A 78 9.51 4.09 -8.57
C LYS A 78 9.90 5.29 -9.44
N ARG A 79 11.20 5.40 -9.74
CA ARG A 79 11.80 6.58 -10.40
C ARG A 79 11.12 6.98 -11.72
N ASP A 80 10.76 6.02 -12.55
CA ASP A 80 10.15 6.30 -13.85
C ASP A 80 8.71 6.77 -13.69
N ALA A 81 7.94 6.21 -12.75
CA ALA A 81 6.58 6.67 -12.46
C ALA A 81 6.55 8.11 -11.90
N ILE A 82 7.54 8.48 -11.07
CA ILE A 82 7.68 9.86 -10.58
C ILE A 82 8.03 10.80 -11.72
N ALA A 83 8.98 10.40 -12.57
CA ALA A 83 9.38 11.20 -13.71
C ALA A 83 8.24 11.36 -14.75
N GLU A 84 7.44 10.32 -14.98
CA GLU A 84 6.22 10.40 -15.78
C GLU A 84 5.23 11.42 -15.22
N ALA A 85 5.06 11.45 -13.89
CA ALA A 85 4.21 12.44 -13.25
C ALA A 85 4.74 13.87 -13.45
N ILE A 86 6.06 14.08 -13.30
CA ILE A 86 6.71 15.37 -13.57
C ILE A 86 6.50 15.79 -15.02
N LEU A 87 6.72 14.88 -15.98
CA LEU A 87 6.54 15.14 -17.42
C LEU A 87 5.08 15.44 -17.76
N GLN A 88 4.12 14.73 -17.17
CA GLN A 88 2.70 15.07 -17.33
C GLN A 88 2.41 16.48 -16.82
N HIS A 89 2.91 16.83 -15.63
CA HIS A 89 2.70 18.15 -15.07
C HIS A 89 3.33 19.25 -15.93
N TYR A 90 4.52 19.03 -16.50
CA TYR A 90 5.09 19.96 -17.49
C TYR A 90 4.22 20.12 -18.75
N ARG A 91 3.59 19.03 -19.23
CA ARG A 91 2.81 19.05 -20.47
C ARG A 91 1.46 19.73 -20.32
N CYS A 92 0.75 19.49 -19.21
CA CYS A 92 -0.64 19.95 -19.06
C CYS A 92 -1.00 20.50 -17.68
N GLY A 93 -0.04 20.65 -16.77
CA GLY A 93 -0.28 21.15 -15.41
C GLY A 93 -1.08 20.18 -14.52
N SER A 94 -1.33 18.94 -14.96
CA SER A 94 -2.08 17.96 -14.17
C SER A 94 -1.21 17.30 -13.11
N THR A 95 -1.74 17.19 -11.90
CA THR A 95 -1.14 16.50 -10.74
C THR A 95 -1.63 15.07 -10.56
N SER A 96 -2.62 14.64 -11.36
CA SER A 96 -3.35 13.38 -11.19
C SER A 96 -2.46 12.13 -11.16
N THR A 97 -1.41 12.06 -11.99
CA THR A 97 -0.50 10.91 -11.98
C THR A 97 0.30 10.83 -10.67
N TYR A 98 0.75 11.98 -10.15
CA TYR A 98 1.47 12.03 -8.89
C TYR A 98 0.54 11.67 -7.72
N GLU A 99 -0.65 12.25 -7.68
CA GLU A 99 -1.67 11.96 -6.66
C GLU A 99 -1.99 10.46 -6.58
N ARG A 100 -2.25 9.84 -7.74
CA ARG A 100 -2.54 8.41 -7.83
C ARG A 100 -1.35 7.56 -7.38
N LEU A 101 -0.14 7.90 -7.83
CA LEU A 101 1.08 7.19 -7.42
C LEU A 101 1.27 7.26 -5.90
N PHE A 102 1.13 8.45 -5.32
CA PHE A 102 1.32 8.66 -3.89
C PHE A 102 0.26 7.92 -3.08
N GLN A 103 -1.01 7.98 -3.48
CA GLN A 103 -2.09 7.25 -2.83
C GLN A 103 -1.87 5.73 -2.86
N LEU A 104 -1.46 5.17 -4.01
CA LEU A 104 -1.16 3.74 -4.12
C LEU A 104 -0.03 3.31 -3.17
N GLU A 105 1.07 4.07 -3.14
CA GLU A 105 2.19 3.81 -2.23
C GLU A 105 1.80 4.00 -0.76
N TYR A 106 0.92 4.97 -0.47
CA TYR A 106 0.42 5.21 0.88
C TYR A 106 -0.43 4.03 1.36
N THR A 107 -1.37 3.56 0.53
CA THR A 107 -2.26 2.44 0.86
C THR A 107 -1.48 1.17 1.10
N ASP A 108 -0.53 0.83 0.22
CA ASP A 108 0.27 -0.40 0.36
C ASP A 108 1.06 -0.41 1.68
N ARG A 109 1.67 0.72 2.06
CA ARG A 109 2.48 0.82 3.28
C ARG A 109 1.66 0.91 4.57
N ASN A 110 0.46 1.47 4.49
CA ASN A 110 -0.36 1.75 5.66
C ASN A 110 -1.61 0.86 5.72
N CYS A 111 -1.71 -0.20 4.90
CA CYS A 111 -2.91 -1.03 4.77
C CYS A 111 -3.47 -1.48 6.14
N ILE A 112 -2.63 -2.06 6.99
CA ILE A 112 -3.04 -2.52 8.33
C ILE A 112 -3.48 -1.34 9.23
N GLU A 113 -2.78 -0.21 9.19
CA GLU A 113 -3.17 1.00 9.92
C GLU A 113 -4.54 1.53 9.47
N LEU A 114 -4.79 1.57 8.16
CA LEU A 114 -6.08 1.97 7.60
C LEU A 114 -7.19 1.02 8.07
N LEU A 115 -6.92 -0.29 8.13
CA LEU A 115 -7.86 -1.28 8.62
C LEU A 115 -8.13 -1.16 10.13
N LYS A 116 -7.15 -0.72 10.94
CA LYS A 116 -7.37 -0.45 12.37
C LYS A 116 -8.44 0.61 12.62
N PHE A 117 -8.53 1.63 11.76
CA PHE A 117 -9.59 2.63 11.85
C PHE A 117 -10.96 2.00 11.58
N MET A 118 -11.07 1.21 10.52
CA MET A 118 -12.32 0.52 10.15
C MET A 118 -12.79 -0.49 11.20
N LEU A 119 -11.84 -1.13 11.88
CA LEU A 119 -12.08 -2.17 12.86
C LEU A 119 -12.08 -1.65 14.31
N ALA A 120 -12.11 -0.33 14.51
CA ALA A 120 -11.99 0.28 15.83
C ALA A 120 -13.04 -0.21 16.84
N GLY A 121 -14.26 -0.53 16.38
CA GLY A 121 -15.34 -1.10 17.20
C GLY A 121 -15.05 -2.49 17.77
N TYR A 122 -14.07 -3.21 17.21
CA TYR A 122 -13.73 -4.58 17.58
C TYR A 122 -12.38 -4.70 18.30
N ARG A 123 -11.76 -3.59 18.71
CA ARG A 123 -10.39 -3.56 19.28
C ARG A 123 -10.12 -4.58 20.39
N GLN A 124 -11.11 -4.88 21.24
CA GLN A 124 -10.95 -5.86 22.33
C GLN A 124 -10.78 -7.31 21.86
N ARG A 125 -11.20 -7.59 20.62
CA ARG A 125 -11.14 -8.92 19.99
C ARG A 125 -9.99 -9.05 19.00
N LEU A 126 -9.32 -7.95 18.70
CA LEU A 126 -8.32 -7.86 17.64
C LEU A 126 -6.93 -7.57 18.21
N ARG A 127 -5.93 -8.28 17.69
CA ARG A 127 -4.52 -7.96 17.90
C ARG A 127 -3.84 -7.81 16.54
N PHE A 128 -3.22 -6.65 16.32
CA PHE A 128 -2.50 -6.34 15.10
C PHE A 128 -1.03 -6.69 15.27
N GLU A 129 -0.47 -7.46 14.33
CA GLU A 129 0.96 -7.75 14.26
C GLU A 129 1.59 -6.90 13.14
N GLU A 130 2.56 -6.04 13.49
CA GLU A 130 2.99 -4.91 12.65
C GLU A 130 4.49 -4.88 12.35
N LYS A 131 5.24 -5.92 12.79
CA LYS A 131 6.72 -5.87 12.82
C LYS A 131 7.41 -7.12 12.29
N SER A 132 6.71 -7.92 11.47
CA SER A 132 7.26 -9.14 10.88
C SER A 132 6.89 -9.22 9.41
N ASN A 133 7.54 -10.11 8.66
CA ASN A 133 7.08 -10.49 7.31
C ASN A 133 5.68 -11.15 7.33
N ASP A 134 5.11 -11.37 8.52
CA ASP A 134 3.84 -12.01 8.79
C ASP A 134 2.79 -11.03 9.36
N GLU A 135 2.79 -9.78 8.88
CA GLU A 135 1.76 -8.78 9.23
C GLU A 135 0.36 -9.40 9.13
N ALA A 136 -0.35 -9.42 10.26
CA ALA A 136 -1.64 -10.08 10.36
C ALA A 136 -2.53 -9.45 11.43
N ILE A 137 -3.83 -9.60 11.22
CA ILE A 137 -4.88 -9.26 12.17
C ILE A 137 -5.30 -10.57 12.85
N HIS A 138 -4.97 -10.74 14.13
CA HIS A 138 -5.43 -11.86 14.95
C HIS A 138 -6.80 -11.55 15.56
N ILE A 139 -7.67 -12.56 15.61
CA ILE A 139 -9.07 -12.44 16.01
C ILE A 139 -9.35 -13.48 17.09
N ASP A 140 -9.67 -13.03 18.30
CA ASP A 140 -9.94 -13.84 19.51
C ASP A 140 -8.91 -14.94 19.79
N GLY A 141 -7.66 -14.74 19.35
CA GLY A 141 -6.57 -15.71 19.47
C GLY A 141 -6.77 -17.04 18.71
N SER A 142 -7.87 -17.16 17.94
CA SER A 142 -8.30 -18.38 17.24
C SER A 142 -8.15 -18.27 15.73
N PHE A 143 -8.21 -17.06 15.19
CA PHE A 143 -8.04 -16.82 13.77
C PHE A 143 -7.00 -15.73 13.49
N LYS A 144 -6.50 -15.70 12.26
CA LYS A 144 -5.78 -14.55 11.73
C LYS A 144 -6.07 -14.32 10.26
N VAL A 145 -5.95 -13.06 9.82
CA VAL A 145 -5.93 -12.69 8.40
C VAL A 145 -4.64 -11.95 8.10
N ASP A 146 -3.85 -12.41 7.13
CA ASP A 146 -2.56 -11.80 6.77
C ASP A 146 -2.73 -10.60 5.81
N ARG A 147 -1.64 -9.85 5.59
CA ARG A 147 -1.56 -8.71 4.65
C ARG A 147 -1.89 -9.03 3.18
N HIS A 148 -1.99 -10.32 2.83
CA HIS A 148 -2.35 -10.77 1.49
C HIS A 148 -3.81 -11.22 1.42
N GLY A 149 -4.59 -11.02 2.50
CA GLY A 149 -5.99 -11.41 2.57
C GLY A 149 -6.20 -12.91 2.77
N ASN A 150 -5.21 -13.66 3.26
CA ASN A 150 -5.40 -15.08 3.57
C ASN A 150 -5.91 -15.25 4.99
N ALA A 151 -6.92 -16.10 5.16
CA ALA A 151 -7.46 -16.44 6.46
C ALA A 151 -6.85 -17.74 6.99
N TYR A 152 -6.68 -17.80 8.30
CA TYR A 152 -6.16 -18.97 9.01
C TYR A 152 -6.95 -19.21 10.29
N VAL A 153 -7.04 -20.49 10.67
CA VAL A 153 -7.55 -20.94 11.96
C VAL A 153 -6.41 -21.58 12.75
N ARG A 154 -6.43 -21.40 14.06
CA ARG A 154 -5.51 -22.06 14.97
C ARG A 154 -5.86 -23.53 15.10
N ASP A 155 -4.88 -24.39 14.91
CA ASP A 155 -4.98 -25.84 15.06
C ASP A 155 -3.83 -26.30 15.97
N GLY A 156 -4.12 -26.43 17.27
CA GLY A 156 -3.10 -26.61 18.31
C GLY A 156 -2.14 -25.41 18.42
N HIS A 157 -0.86 -25.65 18.12
CA HIS A 157 0.20 -24.63 18.17
C HIS A 157 0.43 -23.91 16.84
N GLU A 158 -0.19 -24.36 15.75
CA GLU A 158 0.04 -23.83 14.41
C GLU A 158 -1.21 -23.14 13.85
N TYR A 159 -1.03 -22.39 12.77
CA TYR A 159 -2.11 -21.80 11.99
C TYR A 159 -2.25 -22.52 10.67
N ARG A 160 -3.44 -23.06 10.40
CA ARG A 160 -3.79 -23.69 9.13
C ARG A 160 -4.64 -22.74 8.29
N ARG A 161 -4.32 -22.64 7.00
CA ARG A 161 -5.06 -21.77 6.06
C ARG A 161 -6.49 -22.28 5.88
N ILE A 162 -7.43 -21.35 5.79
CA ILE A 162 -8.84 -21.63 5.53
C ILE A 162 -9.35 -20.75 4.39
N CYS A 163 -10.30 -21.28 3.63
CA CYS A 163 -10.99 -20.59 2.57
C CYS A 163 -12.25 -19.92 3.12
N ILE A 164 -12.33 -18.59 2.94
CA ILE A 164 -13.53 -17.79 3.20
C ILE A 164 -13.90 -17.15 1.86
N VAL A 165 -15.10 -17.46 1.39
CA VAL A 165 -15.64 -16.85 0.17
C VAL A 165 -16.33 -15.56 0.58
N VAL A 166 -15.73 -14.43 0.22
CA VAL A 166 -16.35 -13.12 0.40
C VAL A 166 -17.47 -13.00 -0.64
N GLN A 167 -18.72 -12.95 -0.20
CA GLN A 167 -19.88 -12.79 -1.08
C GLN A 167 -20.36 -11.33 -1.07
N GLY A 168 -20.63 -10.79 -2.27
CA GLY A 168 -21.14 -9.43 -2.48
C GLY A 168 -20.14 -8.48 -3.12
N SER A 169 -20.61 -7.32 -3.61
CA SER A 169 -19.74 -6.20 -3.97
C SER A 169 -19.26 -5.54 -2.68
N LEU A 170 -17.94 -5.54 -2.45
CA LEU A 170 -17.36 -4.73 -1.40
C LEU A 170 -17.66 -3.27 -1.74
N SER A 171 -18.59 -2.65 -1.02
CA SER A 171 -18.95 -1.25 -1.26
C SER A 171 -17.70 -0.38 -1.19
N GLU A 172 -17.59 0.62 -2.07
CA GLU A 172 -16.50 1.60 -2.06
C GLU A 172 -16.39 2.24 -0.67
N THR A 173 -15.47 1.71 0.11
CA THR A 173 -15.23 2.12 1.49
C THR A 173 -13.92 2.87 1.49
N GLY A 174 -13.89 4.02 2.16
CA GLY A 174 -12.67 4.81 2.26
C GLY A 174 -12.41 5.23 3.69
N VAL A 175 -11.15 5.49 3.98
CA VAL A 175 -10.69 5.95 5.29
C VAL A 175 -10.26 7.40 5.14
N GLU A 176 -10.67 8.25 6.07
CA GLU A 176 -10.15 9.62 6.14
C GLU A 176 -8.71 9.59 6.64
N THR A 177 -7.80 10.17 5.87
CA THR A 177 -6.36 10.18 6.16
C THR A 177 -5.78 11.59 6.07
N PRO A 178 -4.51 11.80 6.50
CA PRO A 178 -3.85 13.09 6.34
C PRO A 178 -3.69 13.56 4.88
N ILE A 179 -3.86 12.66 3.89
CA ILE A 179 -3.87 13.01 2.45
C ILE A 179 -5.29 13.12 1.85
N GLY A 180 -6.32 13.06 2.69
CA GLY A 180 -7.74 13.03 2.31
C GLY A 180 -8.33 11.62 2.38
N ARG A 181 -9.54 11.46 1.84
CA ARG A 181 -10.21 10.17 1.79
C ARG A 181 -9.49 9.22 0.83
N ILE A 182 -8.98 8.12 1.35
CA ILE A 182 -8.35 7.05 0.56
C ILE A 182 -9.35 5.92 0.38
N PRO A 183 -9.70 5.52 -0.86
CA PRO A 183 -10.46 4.32 -1.10
C PRO A 183 -9.62 3.09 -0.73
N LEU A 184 -10.24 2.12 -0.04
CA LEU A 184 -9.60 0.83 0.20
C LEU A 184 -9.51 0.07 -1.13
N ASP A 185 -8.33 -0.47 -1.42
CA ASP A 185 -8.14 -1.33 -2.58
C ASP A 185 -8.77 -2.72 -2.36
N GLU A 186 -8.78 -3.54 -3.40
CA GLU A 186 -9.38 -4.88 -3.36
C GLU A 186 -8.74 -5.78 -2.28
N THR A 187 -7.44 -5.63 -2.05
CA THR A 187 -6.70 -6.39 -1.02
C THR A 187 -7.17 -5.98 0.37
N ALA A 188 -7.19 -4.68 0.68
CA ALA A 188 -7.65 -4.15 1.95
C ALA A 188 -9.12 -4.50 2.20
N LEU A 189 -9.98 -4.37 1.19
CA LEU A 189 -11.39 -4.77 1.28
C LEU A 189 -11.54 -6.28 1.54
N THR A 190 -10.71 -7.11 0.92
CA THR A 190 -10.69 -8.56 1.15
C THR A 190 -10.27 -8.89 2.59
N ILE A 191 -9.22 -8.24 3.10
CA ILE A 191 -8.77 -8.41 4.49
C ILE A 191 -9.89 -7.98 5.45
N LEU A 192 -10.49 -6.82 5.22
CA LEU A 192 -11.59 -6.28 6.02
C LEU A 192 -12.76 -7.26 6.06
N ALA A 193 -13.23 -7.73 4.90
CA ALA A 193 -14.37 -8.62 4.80
C ALA A 193 -14.14 -9.97 5.50
N LYS A 194 -12.95 -10.57 5.31
CA LYS A 194 -12.59 -11.81 6.00
C LYS A 194 -12.47 -11.60 7.52
N THR A 195 -11.95 -10.46 7.95
CA THR A 195 -11.85 -10.12 9.37
C THR A 195 -13.23 -9.96 9.99
N ILE A 196 -14.14 -9.24 9.34
CA ILE A 196 -15.53 -9.07 9.80
C ILE A 196 -16.25 -10.42 9.83
N PHE A 197 -16.07 -11.26 8.79
CA PHE A 197 -16.62 -12.61 8.78
C PHE A 197 -16.13 -13.42 9.98
N LEU A 198 -14.83 -13.41 10.29
CA LEU A 198 -14.25 -14.17 11.39
C LEU A 198 -14.60 -13.60 12.78
N LEU A 199 -14.92 -12.30 12.86
CA LEU A 199 -15.49 -11.69 14.07
C LEU A 199 -16.91 -12.19 14.35
N ASN A 200 -17.68 -12.57 13.32
CA ASN A 200 -19.02 -13.13 13.50
C ASN A 200 -19.32 -14.18 12.41
N PRO A 201 -18.73 -15.39 12.53
CA PRO A 201 -18.79 -16.37 11.46
C PRO A 201 -20.20 -16.93 11.29
N LYS A 202 -20.62 -17.10 10.04
CA LYS A 202 -21.85 -17.82 9.70
C LYS A 202 -21.60 -19.32 9.88
N LEU A 203 -22.07 -19.88 10.99
CA LEU A 203 -21.82 -21.28 11.34
C LEU A 203 -22.61 -22.28 10.49
N GLU A 204 -23.55 -21.77 9.71
CA GLU A 204 -24.33 -22.49 8.69
C GLU A 204 -23.57 -22.63 7.37
N ASP A 205 -22.45 -21.90 7.19
CA ASP A 205 -21.56 -22.07 6.05
C ASP A 205 -20.78 -23.39 6.18
N GLU A 206 -21.20 -24.41 5.41
CA GLU A 206 -20.60 -25.75 5.43
C GLU A 206 -19.12 -25.75 5.01
N VAL A 207 -18.73 -24.86 4.09
CA VAL A 207 -17.34 -24.73 3.63
C VAL A 207 -16.50 -24.21 4.79
N PHE A 208 -16.92 -23.15 5.47
CA PHE A 208 -16.21 -22.67 6.66
C PHE A 208 -16.23 -23.72 7.78
N ARG A 209 -17.40 -24.27 8.11
CA ARG A 209 -17.58 -25.21 9.24
C ARG A 209 -16.70 -26.45 9.10
N SER A 210 -16.60 -27.02 7.90
CA SER A 210 -15.76 -28.21 7.66
C SER A 210 -14.25 -27.96 7.82
N GLN A 211 -13.82 -26.70 7.79
CA GLN A 211 -12.41 -26.31 7.93
C GLN A 211 -12.02 -25.92 9.37
N VAL A 212 -12.97 -25.77 10.28
CA VAL A 212 -12.69 -25.29 11.65
C VAL A 212 -12.64 -26.47 12.63
N PRO A 213 -11.62 -26.55 13.51
CA PRO A 213 -11.57 -27.58 14.56
C PRO A 213 -12.81 -27.57 15.45
N SER A 214 -13.28 -28.77 15.84
CA SER A 214 -14.51 -28.94 16.62
C SER A 214 -14.53 -28.17 17.95
N GLN A 215 -13.37 -28.03 18.60
CA GLN A 215 -13.22 -27.25 19.83
C GLN A 215 -13.52 -25.76 19.63
N ILE A 216 -13.04 -25.19 18.50
CA ILE A 216 -13.29 -23.79 18.15
C ILE A 216 -14.75 -23.61 17.74
N LEU A 217 -15.32 -24.54 16.97
CA LEU A 217 -16.76 -24.53 16.63
C LEU A 217 -17.64 -24.52 17.88
N ALA A 218 -17.36 -25.39 18.85
CA ALA A 218 -18.10 -25.45 20.11
C ALA A 218 -18.02 -24.12 20.89
N ALA A 219 -16.84 -23.50 20.95
CA ALA A 219 -16.67 -22.19 21.58
C ALA A 219 -17.47 -21.08 20.88
N LEU A 220 -17.48 -21.07 19.55
CA LEU A 220 -18.27 -20.13 18.74
C LEU A 220 -19.78 -20.31 18.96
N GLU A 221 -20.27 -21.55 18.95
CA GLU A 221 -21.69 -21.86 19.22
C GLU A 221 -22.11 -21.41 20.62
N GLN A 222 -21.27 -21.65 21.64
CA GLN A 222 -21.55 -21.22 23.01
C GLN A 222 -21.57 -19.69 23.16
N SER A 223 -20.69 -18.99 22.44
CA SER A 223 -20.65 -17.51 22.44
C SER A 223 -21.89 -16.88 21.78
N ARG A 224 -22.41 -17.48 20.69
CA ARG A 224 -23.68 -17.07 20.07
C ARG A 224 -24.86 -17.27 21.03
N GLY A 225 -24.93 -18.41 21.72
CA GLY A 225 -26.00 -18.69 22.68
C GLY A 225 -26.09 -17.65 23.81
N LYS A 226 -24.94 -17.17 24.31
CA LYS A 226 -24.88 -16.14 25.36
C LYS A 226 -25.30 -14.75 24.88
N ALA A 227 -25.01 -14.39 23.63
CA ALA A 227 -25.42 -13.11 23.04
C ALA A 227 -26.94 -13.03 22.82
N VAL A 228 -27.58 -14.15 22.46
CA VAL A 228 -29.04 -14.24 22.30
C VAL A 228 -29.77 -14.18 23.65
N SER A 229 -29.20 -14.74 24.71
CA SER A 229 -29.78 -14.68 26.06
C SER A 229 -29.56 -13.35 26.82
N ALA A 230 -28.76 -12.44 26.28
CA ALA A 230 -28.43 -11.14 26.89
C ALA A 230 -29.16 -9.95 26.23
N SER A 231 -30.07 -10.20 25.29
CA SER A 231 -30.95 -9.18 24.71
C SER A 231 -32.30 -9.22 25.44
N PRO A 232 -32.70 -8.17 26.18
CA PRO A 232 -34.05 -8.05 26.74
C PRO A 232 -35.13 -7.86 25.68
#